data_AF-A0A4R6KC40-F1
#
_entry.id   AF-A0A4R6KC40-F1
#
_cell.length_a   1.000
_cell.length_b   1.000
_cell.length_c   1.000
_cell.angle_alpha   90.00
_cell.angle_beta   90.00
_cell.angle_gamma   90.00
#
_symmetry.space_group_name_H-M   'P 1'
#
loop_
_entity.id
_entity.type
_entity.pdbx_description
1 polymer ?
#
loop_
_entity_poly.entity_id
_entity_poly.type
_entity_poly.pdbx_seq_one_letter_code
_entity_poly.pdbx_strand_id
1 'polypeptide(L)'
;MTAAGNAERLATVLDRLGARQLESLVGYLRRHGQWAAAARSLGVHWNTLRHRITKCEERLEDDVDDPDTSAELWLLLRRRALAWSRSPVGVAASGHVECVRRVVPESASERRVAGYRPQRASFDRLK
;
A
#
# COMPACT_ATOMS: atom_id res chain seq x y z
N MET A 1 5.42 9.60 24.42
CA MET A 1 6.22 8.86 23.43
C MET A 1 6.16 9.68 22.15
N THR A 2 7.27 10.30 21.73
CA THR A 2 7.27 11.32 20.66
C THR A 2 6.91 10.72 19.30
N ALA A 3 6.18 11.45 18.44
CA ALA A 3 5.88 11.04 17.06
C ALA A 3 7.12 10.58 16.26
N ALA A 4 8.28 11.17 16.55
CA ALA A 4 9.56 10.74 15.97
C ALA A 4 9.94 9.28 16.31
N GLY A 5 9.61 8.80 17.50
CA GLY A 5 9.87 7.42 17.92
C GLY A 5 8.93 6.41 17.26
N ASN A 6 7.68 6.82 16.96
CA ASN A 6 6.75 5.96 16.24
C ASN A 6 7.17 5.78 14.79
N ALA A 7 7.56 6.87 14.12
CA ALA A 7 8.01 6.82 12.73
C ALA A 7 9.25 5.93 12.53
N GLU A 8 10.20 5.92 13.47
CA GLU A 8 11.38 5.05 13.41
C GLU A 8 11.03 3.56 13.61
N ARG A 9 10.12 3.26 14.56
CA ARG A 9 9.58 1.91 14.75
C ARG A 9 8.89 1.42 13.48
N LEU A 10 7.95 2.20 12.95
CA LEU A 10 7.23 1.88 11.71
C LEU A 10 8.19 1.70 10.54
N ALA A 11 9.22 2.54 10.43
CA ALA A 11 10.23 2.39 9.40
C ALA A 11 10.95 1.04 9.52
N THR A 12 11.36 0.63 10.72
CA THR A 12 12.03 -0.65 10.95
C THR A 12 11.15 -1.84 10.56
N VAL A 13 9.84 -1.78 10.85
CA VAL A 13 8.90 -2.83 10.46
C VAL A 13 8.73 -2.87 8.94
N LEU A 14 8.57 -1.71 8.30
CA LEU A 14 8.42 -1.61 6.84
C LEU A 14 9.60 -2.26 6.08
N ASP A 15 10.83 -2.15 6.60
CA ASP A 15 12.01 -2.76 5.99
C ASP A 15 12.03 -4.30 6.09
N ARG A 16 11.21 -4.87 6.98
CA ARG A 16 11.04 -6.32 7.17
C ARG A 16 9.82 -6.88 6.43
N LEU A 17 8.97 -6.02 5.85
CA LEU A 17 7.79 -6.46 5.12
C LEU A 17 8.18 -6.96 3.72
N GLY A 18 7.57 -8.07 3.32
CA GLY A 18 7.69 -8.65 1.99
C GLY A 18 7.04 -7.79 0.88
N ALA A 19 7.39 -8.04 -0.39
CA ALA A 19 7.06 -7.14 -1.50
C ALA A 19 5.56 -7.09 -1.74
N ARG A 20 4.92 -8.25 -1.57
CA ARG A 20 3.48 -8.42 -1.66
C ARG A 20 2.72 -7.71 -0.54
N GLN A 21 3.29 -7.66 0.66
CA GLN A 21 2.73 -6.95 1.80
C GLN A 21 2.80 -5.45 1.57
N LEU A 22 3.98 -4.94 1.15
CA LEU A 22 4.15 -3.53 0.81
C LEU A 22 3.25 -3.11 -0.34
N GLU A 23 3.13 -3.93 -1.39
CA GLU A 23 2.20 -3.68 -2.50
C GLU A 23 0.76 -3.54 -2.02
N SER A 24 0.32 -4.46 -1.15
CA SER A 24 -1.04 -4.46 -0.62
C SER A 24 -1.27 -3.22 0.26
N LEU A 25 -0.31 -2.88 1.12
CA LEU A 25 -0.37 -1.73 2.03
C LEU A 25 -0.40 -0.40 1.25
N VAL A 26 0.49 -0.23 0.27
CA VAL A 26 0.52 0.98 -0.57
C VAL A 26 -0.78 1.10 -1.37
N GLY A 27 -1.26 0.00 -1.96
CA GLY A 27 -2.53 -0.02 -2.69
C GLY A 27 -3.73 0.30 -1.82
N TYR A 28 -3.72 -0.12 -0.55
CA TYR A 28 -4.73 0.18 0.44
C TYR A 28 -4.74 1.66 0.85
N LEU A 29 -3.60 2.16 1.32
CA LEU A 29 -3.42 3.54 1.77
C LEU A 29 -3.75 4.55 0.67
N ARG A 30 -3.40 4.24 -0.58
CA ARG A 30 -3.71 5.10 -1.73
C ARG A 30 -5.21 5.25 -2.01
N ARG A 31 -6.02 4.31 -1.54
CA ARG A 31 -7.47 4.37 -1.63
C ARG A 31 -8.11 4.88 -0.33
N HIS A 32 -7.32 5.48 0.57
CA HIS A 32 -7.79 6.03 1.84
C HIS A 32 -8.63 5.03 2.64
N GLY A 33 -8.17 3.77 2.73
CA GLY A 33 -8.87 2.72 3.46
C GLY A 33 -10.05 2.08 2.72
N GLN A 34 -10.34 2.47 1.47
CA GLN A 34 -11.46 1.91 0.72
C GLN A 34 -11.14 0.50 0.19
N TRP A 35 -11.41 -0.52 1.02
CA TRP A 35 -11.16 -1.95 0.75
C TRP A 35 -11.56 -2.42 -0.65
N ALA A 36 -12.79 -2.14 -1.08
CA ALA A 36 -13.29 -2.59 -2.38
C ALA A 36 -12.59 -1.88 -3.56
N ALA A 37 -12.20 -0.62 -3.40
CA ALA A 37 -11.45 0.11 -4.43
C ALA A 37 -9.99 -0.35 -4.49
N ALA A 38 -9.38 -0.63 -3.33
CA ALA A 38 -8.02 -1.15 -3.22
C ALA A 38 -7.91 -2.55 -3.81
N ALA A 39 -8.81 -3.47 -3.43
CA ALA A 39 -8.83 -4.84 -3.92
C ALA A 39 -8.96 -4.90 -5.45
N ARG A 40 -9.89 -4.10 -6.02
CA ARG A 40 -10.04 -3.95 -7.47
C ARG A 40 -8.79 -3.40 -8.16
N SER A 41 -8.15 -2.40 -7.56
CA SER A 41 -6.93 -1.80 -8.14
C SER A 41 -5.75 -2.77 -8.14
N LEU A 42 -5.69 -3.64 -7.13
CA LEU A 42 -4.66 -4.67 -6.97
C LEU A 42 -4.98 -5.97 -7.73
N GLY A 43 -6.18 -6.09 -8.32
CA GLY A 43 -6.62 -7.32 -8.98
C GLY A 43 -6.76 -8.52 -8.03
N VAL A 44 -6.99 -8.27 -6.73
CA VAL A 44 -7.14 -9.32 -5.71
C VAL A 44 -8.55 -9.35 -5.16
N HIS A 45 -8.95 -10.50 -4.64
CA HIS A 45 -10.22 -10.62 -3.92
C HIS A 45 -10.16 -9.84 -2.59
N TRP A 46 -11.28 -9.26 -2.15
CA TRP A 46 -11.34 -8.44 -0.94
C TRP A 46 -10.90 -9.20 0.32
N ASN A 47 -11.31 -10.47 0.49
CA ASN A 47 -10.87 -11.33 1.60
C ASN A 47 -9.34 -11.51 1.62
N THR A 48 -8.75 -11.65 0.43
CA THR A 48 -7.30 -11.78 0.32
C THR A 48 -6.60 -10.49 0.70
N LEU A 49 -7.13 -9.33 0.27
CA LEU A 49 -6.58 -8.04 0.67
C LEU A 49 -6.70 -7.84 2.18
N ARG A 50 -7.88 -8.08 2.75
CA ARG A 50 -8.13 -8.00 4.19
C ARG A 50 -7.15 -8.86 4.98
N HIS A 51 -7.03 -10.13 4.62
CA HIS A 51 -6.08 -11.03 5.28
C HIS A 51 -4.64 -10.50 5.21
N ARG A 52 -4.21 -9.98 4.06
CA ARG A 52 -2.85 -9.43 3.92
C ARG A 52 -2.62 -8.19 4.78
N ILE A 53 -3.59 -7.28 4.84
CA ILE A 53 -3.49 -6.06 5.65
C ILE A 53 -3.53 -6.40 7.13
N THR A 54 -4.40 -7.31 7.58
CA THR A 54 -4.39 -7.82 8.96
C THR A 54 -3.03 -8.44 9.32
N LYS A 55 -2.39 -9.17 8.39
CA LYS A 55 -1.02 -9.66 8.57
C LYS A 55 0.05 -8.56 8.59
N CYS A 56 -0.24 -7.37 8.07
CA CYS A 56 0.63 -6.20 8.20
C CYS A 56 0.40 -5.53 9.55
N GLU A 57 -0.85 -5.32 9.96
CA GLU A 57 -1.24 -4.78 11.28
C GLU A 57 -0.64 -5.59 12.43
N GLU A 58 -0.72 -6.93 12.37
CA GLU A 58 -0.08 -7.83 13.34
C GLU A 58 1.44 -7.60 13.49
N ARG A 59 2.12 -7.15 12.44
CA ARG A 59 3.57 -6.89 12.45
C ARG A 59 3.90 -5.44 12.83
N LEU A 60 3.02 -4.51 12.48
CA LEU A 60 3.14 -3.10 12.83
C LEU A 60 2.80 -2.89 14.30
N GLU A 61 1.99 -3.78 14.89
CA GLU A 61 1.40 -3.63 16.22
C GLU A 61 0.55 -2.35 16.30
N ASP A 62 0.00 -1.91 15.16
CA ASP A 62 -0.87 -0.75 15.00
C ASP A 62 -1.96 -1.04 13.98
N ASP A 63 -3.02 -0.24 14.04
CA ASP A 63 -4.12 -0.25 13.08
C ASP A 63 -3.79 0.63 11.87
N VAL A 64 -3.91 0.07 10.66
CA VAL A 64 -3.69 0.82 9.43
C VAL A 64 -4.87 1.76 9.13
N ASP A 65 -6.05 1.51 9.69
CA ASP A 65 -7.23 2.37 9.57
C ASP A 65 -7.18 3.61 10.48
N ASP A 66 -6.28 3.63 11.47
CA ASP A 66 -6.05 4.81 12.29
C ASP A 66 -5.45 5.96 11.45
N PRO A 67 -6.04 7.17 11.46
CA PRO A 67 -5.63 8.25 10.56
C PRO A 67 -4.20 8.74 10.80
N ASP A 68 -3.73 8.74 12.05
CA ASP A 68 -2.38 9.16 12.41
C ASP A 68 -1.36 8.14 11.89
N THR A 69 -1.60 6.86 12.17
CA THR A 69 -0.77 5.74 11.69
C THR A 69 -0.74 5.68 10.16
N SER A 70 -1.90 5.80 9.51
CA SER A 70 -2.04 5.89 8.05
C SER A 70 -1.19 7.00 7.45
N ALA A 71 -1.22 8.20 8.06
CA ALA A 71 -0.47 9.36 7.59
C ALA A 71 1.05 9.15 7.74
N GLU A 72 1.50 8.65 8.89
CA GLU A 72 2.91 8.36 9.13
C GLU A 72 3.44 7.29 8.16
N LEU A 73 2.70 6.18 8.00
CA LEU A 73 3.05 5.11 7.05
C LEU A 73 3.16 5.65 5.62
N TRP A 74 2.20 6.48 5.20
CA TRP A 74 2.22 7.06 3.86
C TRP A 74 3.44 7.96 3.63
N LEU A 75 3.79 8.81 4.61
CA LEU A 75 4.97 9.67 4.54
C LEU A 75 6.27 8.85 4.48
N LEU A 76 6.38 7.80 5.29
CA LEU A 76 7.53 6.90 5.30
C LEU A 76 7.70 6.17 3.97
N LEU A 77 6.61 5.69 3.37
CA LEU A 77 6.61 5.04 2.06
C LEU A 77 7.02 6.02 0.95
N ARG A 78 6.50 7.27 0.98
CA ARG A 78 6.91 8.31 0.01
C ARG A 78 8.38 8.70 0.16
N ARG A 79 8.90 8.82 1.38
CA ARG A 79 10.33 9.09 1.63
C ARG A 79 11.21 8.01 1.03
N ARG A 80 10.84 6.74 1.18
CA ARG A 80 11.55 5.60 0.55
C ARG A 80 11.54 5.70 -0.99
N ALA A 81 10.39 6.02 -1.58
CA ALA A 81 10.27 6.20 -3.02
C ALA A 81 11.12 7.37 -3.55
N LEU A 82 11.19 8.47 -2.81
CA LEU A 82 11.98 9.66 -3.17
C LEU A 82 13.48 9.47 -2.95
N ALA A 83 13.90 8.75 -1.90
CA ALA A 83 15.29 8.39 -1.70
C ALA A 83 15.84 7.56 -2.87
N TRP A 84 14.98 6.70 -3.43
CA TRP A 84 15.31 5.92 -4.61
C TRP A 84 15.43 6.78 -5.89
N SER A 85 14.55 7.75 -6.13
CA SER A 85 14.61 8.60 -7.33
C SER A 85 15.84 9.51 -7.39
N ARG A 86 16.50 9.74 -6.25
CA ARG A 86 17.69 10.59 -6.12
C ARG A 86 19.01 9.81 -6.10
N SER A 87 18.99 8.47 -6.17
CA SER A 87 20.21 7.66 -6.21
C SER A 87 20.84 7.69 -7.61
N PRO A 88 22.08 8.19 -7.78
CA PRO A 88 22.77 8.23 -9.07
C PRO A 88 23.30 6.86 -9.52
N VAL A 89 23.14 5.80 -8.70
CA VAL A 89 23.59 4.45 -9.02
C VAL A 89 22.38 3.53 -9.07
N GLY A 90 22.18 2.88 -10.22
CA GLY A 90 21.16 1.87 -10.46
C GLY A 90 21.40 0.60 -9.65
N VAL A 91 21.21 0.66 -8.33
CA VAL A 91 21.05 -0.53 -7.51
C VAL A 91 19.67 -1.11 -7.74
N ALA A 92 19.60 -1.93 -8.79
CA ALA A 92 18.60 -2.98 -8.89
C ALA A 92 18.84 -3.98 -7.74
N ALA A 93 18.06 -3.94 -6.65
CA ALA A 93 17.88 -5.08 -5.73
C ALA A 93 16.93 -4.74 -4.58
N SER A 94 15.63 -4.68 -4.85
CA SER A 94 14.57 -5.11 -3.91
C SER A 94 13.22 -4.96 -4.61
N GLY A 95 12.59 -6.07 -4.99
CA GLY A 95 11.27 -6.09 -5.64
C GLY A 95 10.16 -5.35 -4.87
N HIS A 96 10.41 -5.05 -3.59
CA HIS A 96 9.63 -4.17 -2.71
C HIS A 96 9.47 -2.73 -3.23
N VAL A 97 10.46 -2.19 -3.95
CA VAL A 97 10.58 -0.75 -4.24
C VAL A 97 9.97 -0.37 -5.61
N GLU A 98 10.04 -1.26 -6.60
CA GLU A 98 9.42 -1.04 -7.92
C GLU A 98 7.89 -0.96 -7.82
N CYS A 99 7.28 -1.70 -6.89
CA CYS A 99 5.86 -1.62 -6.61
C CYS A 99 5.44 -0.20 -6.16
N VAL A 100 6.22 0.44 -5.28
CA VAL A 100 5.91 1.79 -4.77
C VAL A 100 5.94 2.82 -5.91
N ARG A 101 6.86 2.69 -6.89
CA ARG A 101 6.94 3.57 -8.08
C ARG A 101 5.74 3.39 -9.02
N ARG A 102 5.29 2.16 -9.26
CA ARG A 102 4.14 1.88 -10.15
C ARG A 102 2.80 2.38 -9.56
N VAL A 103 2.78 2.63 -8.24
CA VAL A 103 1.58 2.98 -7.47
C VAL A 103 1.57 4.47 -7.05
N VAL A 104 2.44 5.34 -7.57
CA VAL A 104 2.30 6.80 -7.38
C VAL A 104 2.40 7.54 -8.73
N PRO A 105 1.30 7.68 -9.50
CA PRO A 105 1.25 8.58 -10.62
C PRO A 105 1.02 10.00 -10.11
N GLU A 106 1.69 10.92 -10.80
CA GLU A 106 1.83 12.32 -10.40
C GLU A 106 0.55 13.14 -10.64
N SER A 107 -0.50 12.62 -11.31
CA SER A 107 -1.70 13.43 -11.59
C SER A 107 -2.98 12.65 -11.95
N ALA A 108 -4.11 13.32 -11.67
CA ALA A 108 -5.51 12.90 -11.81
C ALA A 108 -5.98 12.54 -13.25
N SER A 109 -5.13 12.72 -14.27
CA SER A 109 -5.44 12.67 -15.70
C SER A 109 -5.33 11.27 -16.32
N GLU A 110 -4.66 10.31 -15.67
CA GLU A 110 -4.48 8.93 -16.19
C GLU A 110 -5.75 8.05 -16.10
N ARG A 111 -6.85 8.58 -15.55
CA ARG A 111 -8.14 7.89 -15.35
C ARG A 111 -8.82 7.33 -16.62
N ARG A 112 -8.32 7.62 -17.82
CA ARG A 112 -8.98 7.24 -19.09
C ARG A 112 -8.38 6.03 -19.82
N VAL A 113 -7.30 5.44 -19.33
CA VAL A 113 -6.61 4.31 -20.01
C VAL A 113 -6.67 3.12 -19.04
N ALA A 114 -7.34 1.99 -19.27
CA ALA A 114 -8.03 1.44 -20.41
C ALA A 114 -9.10 0.43 -19.92
N GLY A 115 -10.28 0.42 -20.52
CA GLY A 115 -11.07 -0.81 -20.73
C GLY A 115 -11.59 -1.63 -19.53
N TYR A 116 -11.78 -1.07 -18.33
CA TYR A 116 -12.40 -1.84 -17.24
C TYR A 116 -13.90 -2.10 -17.51
N ARG A 117 -14.23 -3.32 -17.92
CA ARG A 117 -15.60 -3.85 -17.93
C ARG A 117 -15.80 -4.61 -16.61
N PRO A 118 -16.62 -4.13 -15.66
CA PRO A 118 -16.87 -4.88 -14.44
C PRO A 118 -17.54 -6.21 -14.81
N GLN A 119 -16.91 -7.33 -14.44
CA GLN A 119 -17.60 -8.62 -14.43
C GLN A 119 -18.82 -8.45 -13.51
N ARG A 120 -20.01 -8.68 -14.07
CA ARG A 120 -21.27 -8.60 -13.34
C ARG A 120 -21.11 -9.38 -12.05
N ALA A 121 -21.39 -8.70 -10.96
CA ALA A 121 -21.45 -9.27 -9.64
C ALA A 121 -22.42 -10.46 -9.67
N SER A 122 -21.87 -11.67 -9.62
CA SER A 122 -22.56 -12.79 -8.98
C SER A 122 -22.40 -12.59 -7.48
N PHE A 123 -23.05 -11.55 -6.95
CA PHE A 123 -23.30 -11.41 -5.52
C PHE A 123 -24.61 -12.12 -5.25
N ASP A 124 -24.56 -13.45 -5.32
CA ASP A 124 -25.63 -14.29 -4.85
C ASP A 124 -25.14 -15.01 -3.60
N ARG A 125 -25.81 -14.65 -2.49
CA ARG A 125 -25.96 -15.42 -1.26
C ARG A 125 -24.78 -15.42 -0.27
N LEU A 126 -25.11 -14.98 0.95
CA LEU A 126 -24.96 -15.62 2.29
C LEU A 126 -25.09 -14.49 3.32
N LYS A 127 -26.24 -14.33 4.01
CA LYS A 127 -26.62 -15.00 5.27
C LYS A 127 -25.50 -15.08 6.29
#